data_AF-A0AAE1QD55-F1
#
_entry.id   AF-A0AAE1QD55-F1
#
_cell.length_a   1.000
_cell.length_b   1.000
_cell.length_c   1.000
_cell.angle_alpha   90.00
_cell.angle_beta   90.00
_cell.angle_gamma   90.00
#
_symmetry.space_group_name_H-M   'P 1'
#
loop_
_entity.id
_entity.type
_entity.pdbx_description
1 polymer ?
#
loop_
_entity_poly.entity_id
_entity_poly.type
_entity_poly.pdbx_seq_one_letter_code
_entity_poly.pdbx_strand_id
1 'polypeptide(L)'
;MTATSMWAQRRWENDLRSKLCGPGVGSKTWWSLIKERQGTSHQETIPPLTRLDGTTATSSKEKADLLADIFATKMTVADPNRPPPQLAQECDQEITMVEVTQGKVEHLLRAVDVRKASGPDDVSPQVLRHCSIRV
;
A
#
# COMPACT_ATOMS: atom_id res chain seq x y z
N MET A 1 -9.74 -7.61 -14.76
CA MET A 1 -9.28 -6.52 -13.86
C MET A 1 -8.35 -5.57 -14.62
N THR A 2 -8.87 -4.78 -15.58
CA THR A 2 -8.04 -3.93 -16.47
C THR A 2 -8.48 -2.47 -16.54
N ALA A 3 -9.68 -2.13 -16.03
CA ALA A 3 -10.22 -0.77 -16.11
C ALA A 3 -9.60 0.20 -15.10
N THR A 4 -9.19 -0.26 -13.92
CA THR A 4 -8.63 0.59 -12.84
C THR A 4 -7.26 1.17 -13.18
N SER A 5 -6.53 0.57 -14.12
CA SER A 5 -5.16 0.99 -14.49
C SER A 5 -5.14 2.17 -15.46
N MET A 6 -6.04 2.22 -16.45
CA MET A 6 -5.96 3.22 -17.53
C MET A 6 -6.21 4.65 -17.06
N TRP A 7 -7.16 4.86 -16.14
CA TRP A 7 -7.41 6.20 -15.59
C TRP A 7 -6.20 6.71 -14.78
N ALA A 8 -5.59 5.84 -13.98
CA ALA A 8 -4.43 6.19 -13.17
C ALA A 8 -3.22 6.53 -14.06
N GLN A 9 -2.99 5.74 -15.11
CA GLN A 9 -1.95 6.00 -16.11
C GLN A 9 -2.17 7.34 -16.82
N ARG A 10 -3.38 7.59 -17.34
CA ARG A 10 -3.71 8.85 -18.02
C ARG A 10 -3.60 10.06 -17.09
N ARG A 11 -4.04 9.93 -15.85
CA ARG A 11 -3.91 11.00 -14.85
C ARG A 11 -2.43 11.31 -14.58
N TRP A 12 -1.62 10.28 -14.37
CA TRP A 12 -0.18 10.43 -14.17
C TRP A 12 0.50 11.12 -15.36
N GLU A 13 0.17 10.72 -16.60
CA GLU A 13 0.68 11.35 -17.81
C GLU A 13 0.30 12.84 -17.90
N ASN A 14 -0.96 13.17 -17.60
CA ASN A 14 -1.46 14.55 -17.61
C ASN A 14 -0.79 15.40 -16.51
N ASP A 15 -0.64 14.86 -15.30
CA ASP A 15 0.04 15.53 -14.19
C ASP A 15 1.51 15.78 -14.53
N LEU A 16 2.18 14.81 -15.16
CA LEU A 16 3.57 14.94 -15.61
C LEU A 16 3.70 16.03 -16.70
N ARG A 17 2.80 16.05 -17.68
CA ARG A 17 2.77 17.06 -18.74
C ARG A 17 2.55 18.47 -18.15
N SER A 18 1.62 18.59 -17.22
CA SER A 18 1.37 19.83 -16.48
C SER A 18 2.62 20.29 -15.72
N LYS A 19 3.31 19.37 -15.02
CA LYS A 19 4.56 19.64 -14.31
C LYS A 19 5.75 19.97 -15.21
N LEU A 20 5.75 19.58 -16.49
CA LEU A 20 6.82 19.93 -17.44
C LEU A 20 6.55 21.25 -18.16
N CYS A 21 5.28 21.54 -18.47
CA CYS A 21 4.87 22.73 -19.23
C CYS A 21 4.40 23.91 -18.36
N GLY A 22 4.28 23.72 -17.04
CA GLY A 22 3.77 24.76 -16.14
C GLY A 22 4.72 25.95 -16.00
N PRO A 23 4.20 27.18 -15.80
CA PRO A 23 5.03 28.32 -15.44
C PRO A 23 5.65 28.09 -14.05
N GLY A 24 6.98 28.18 -13.94
CA GLY A 24 7.67 28.10 -12.64
C GLY A 24 8.28 26.73 -12.30
N VAL A 25 8.46 25.83 -13.26
CA VAL A 25 9.21 24.58 -13.04
C VAL A 25 10.67 24.93 -12.78
N GLY A 26 11.08 24.88 -11.52
CA GLY A 26 12.45 25.12 -11.13
C GLY A 26 13.42 24.12 -11.78
N SER A 27 14.64 24.57 -12.06
CA SER A 27 15.68 23.76 -12.73
C SER A 27 15.88 22.37 -12.10
N LYS A 28 15.84 22.27 -10.76
CA LYS A 28 15.92 20.99 -10.04
C LYS A 28 14.78 20.04 -10.39
N THR A 29 13.54 20.52 -10.37
CA THR A 29 12.35 19.74 -10.70
C THR A 29 12.41 19.29 -12.16
N TRP A 30 12.80 20.19 -13.06
CA TRP A 30 12.96 19.88 -14.47
C TRP A 30 14.00 18.76 -14.69
N TRP A 31 15.20 18.90 -14.13
CA TRP A 31 16.26 17.90 -14.25
C TRP A 31 15.90 16.57 -13.59
N SER A 32 15.17 16.56 -12.47
CA SER A 32 14.70 15.31 -11.87
C SER A 32 13.71 14.58 -12.78
N LEU A 33 12.71 15.27 -13.33
CA LEU A 33 11.71 14.67 -14.24
C LEU A 33 12.35 14.17 -15.53
N ILE A 34 13.32 14.91 -16.08
CA ILE A 34 14.05 14.50 -17.27
C ILE A 34 14.92 13.27 -16.99
N LYS A 35 15.64 13.23 -15.87
CA LYS A 35 16.45 12.06 -15.48
C LYS A 35 15.60 10.83 -15.22
N GLU A 36 14.41 10.99 -14.64
CA GLU A 36 13.43 9.92 -14.50
C GLU A 36 13.00 9.38 -15.87
N ARG A 37 12.67 10.25 -16.83
CA ARG A 37 12.31 9.86 -18.20
C ARG A 37 13.45 9.25 -19.00
N GLN A 38 14.68 9.67 -18.76
CA GLN A 38 15.88 9.12 -19.37
C GLN A 38 16.32 7.79 -18.70
N GLY A 39 15.64 7.36 -17.64
CA GLY A 39 16.01 6.15 -16.88
C GLY A 39 17.27 6.31 -16.03
N THR A 40 17.86 7.51 -15.95
CA THR A 40 19.08 7.78 -15.19
C THR A 40 18.82 8.08 -13.71
N SER A 41 17.54 8.23 -13.32
CA SER A 41 17.12 8.38 -11.93
C SER A 41 16.93 7.03 -11.21
N HIS A 42 17.04 5.90 -11.91
CA HIS A 42 16.68 4.59 -11.33
C HIS A 42 17.80 4.07 -10.43
N GLN A 43 17.56 4.11 -9.12
CA GLN A 43 18.28 3.29 -8.15
C GLN A 43 17.40 2.05 -7.93
N GLU A 44 17.79 0.91 -8.48
CA GLU A 44 17.06 -0.33 -8.20
C GLU A 44 17.22 -0.70 -6.72
N THR A 45 16.11 -0.70 -5.98
CA THR A 45 16.11 -1.01 -4.54
C THR A 45 16.34 -2.49 -4.27
N ILE A 46 15.96 -3.35 -5.23
CA ILE A 46 16.12 -4.79 -5.13
C ILE A 46 17.42 -5.18 -5.87
N PRO A 47 18.37 -5.88 -5.22
CA PRO A 47 19.59 -6.33 -5.88
C PRO A 47 19.28 -7.34 -6.99
N PRO A 48 20.23 -7.62 -7.90
CA PRO A 48 20.09 -8.70 -8.87
C PRO A 48 19.73 -10.02 -8.19
N LEU A 49 18.77 -10.76 -8.76
CA LEU A 49 18.29 -12.02 -8.18
C LEU A 49 18.82 -13.20 -8.99
N THR A 50 19.33 -14.23 -8.32
CA THR A 50 19.79 -15.45 -9.00
C THR A 50 18.62 -16.38 -9.26
N ARG A 51 18.49 -16.84 -10.50
CA ARG A 51 17.52 -17.85 -10.92
C ARG A 51 18.06 -19.26 -10.65
N LEU A 52 17.17 -20.25 -10.66
CA LEU A 52 17.53 -21.65 -10.44
C LEU A 52 18.47 -22.22 -11.51
N ASP A 53 18.43 -21.67 -12.73
CA ASP A 53 19.30 -22.03 -13.85
C ASP A 53 20.70 -21.38 -13.77
N GLY A 54 20.98 -20.62 -12.71
CA GLY A 54 22.24 -19.89 -12.52
C GLY A 54 22.32 -18.55 -13.22
N THR A 55 21.29 -18.16 -14.00
CA THR A 55 21.22 -16.81 -14.60
C THR A 55 20.79 -15.76 -13.58
N THR A 56 20.94 -14.48 -13.92
CA THR A 56 20.62 -13.37 -13.01
C THR A 56 19.52 -12.49 -13.59
N ALA A 57 18.49 -12.22 -12.79
CA ALA A 57 17.47 -11.23 -13.07
C ALA A 57 17.98 -9.85 -12.66
N THR A 58 18.17 -8.98 -13.65
CA THR A 58 18.72 -7.63 -13.43
C THR A 58 17.67 -6.55 -13.58
N SER A 59 16.77 -6.67 -14.56
CA SER A 59 15.71 -5.68 -14.74
C SER A 59 14.61 -5.80 -13.68
N SER A 60 14.00 -4.67 -13.32
CA SER A 60 12.87 -4.62 -12.39
C SER A 60 11.69 -5.52 -12.82
N LYS A 61 11.44 -5.65 -14.13
CA LYS A 61 10.43 -6.58 -14.67
C LYS A 61 10.82 -8.03 -14.42
N GLU A 62 12.03 -8.44 -14.80
CA GLU A 62 12.50 -9.81 -14.57
C GLU A 62 12.48 -10.20 -13.10
N LYS A 63 12.82 -9.28 -12.20
CA LYS A 63 12.75 -9.51 -10.75
C LYS A 63 11.32 -9.70 -10.27
N ALA A 64 10.39 -8.87 -10.74
CA ALA A 64 8.98 -8.98 -10.39
C ALA A 64 8.39 -10.30 -10.88
N ASP A 65 8.65 -10.67 -12.14
CA ASP A 65 8.19 -11.92 -12.73
C ASP A 65 8.77 -13.14 -11.98
N LEU A 66 10.08 -13.13 -11.68
CA LEU A 66 10.73 -14.20 -10.91
C LEU A 66 10.13 -14.35 -9.49
N LEU A 67 9.89 -13.24 -8.79
CA LEU A 67 9.28 -13.27 -7.46
C LEU A 67 7.83 -13.79 -7.52
N ALA A 68 7.07 -13.38 -8.53
CA ALA A 68 5.71 -13.85 -8.74
C ALA A 68 5.68 -15.38 -8.96
N ASP A 69 6.59 -15.92 -9.78
CA ASP A 69 6.71 -17.36 -10.01
C ASP A 69 7.09 -18.12 -8.73
N ILE A 70 8.05 -17.59 -7.97
CA ILE A 70 8.47 -18.18 -6.69
C ILE A 70 7.28 -18.23 -5.71
N PHE A 71 6.54 -17.13 -5.56
CA PHE A 71 5.40 -17.08 -4.67
C PHE A 71 4.27 -17.98 -5.14
N ALA A 72 3.92 -17.96 -6.42
CA ALA A 72 2.89 -18.85 -6.96
C ALA A 72 3.22 -20.32 -6.70
N THR A 73 4.49 -20.71 -6.85
CA THR A 73 4.97 -22.07 -6.59
C THR A 73 4.92 -22.44 -5.11
N LYS A 74 5.21 -21.50 -4.21
CA LYS A 74 5.25 -21.76 -2.75
C LYS A 74 3.89 -21.62 -2.07
N MET A 75 2.97 -20.87 -2.65
CA MET A 75 1.65 -20.59 -2.11
C MET A 75 0.58 -21.56 -2.63
N THR A 76 0.95 -22.82 -2.82
CA THR A 76 0.01 -23.89 -3.16
C THR A 76 -0.32 -24.71 -1.92
N VAL A 77 -1.61 -24.89 -1.63
CA VAL A 77 -2.07 -25.82 -0.59
C VAL A 77 -2.33 -27.17 -1.26
N ALA A 78 -1.43 -28.14 -1.05
CA ALA A 78 -1.50 -29.45 -1.71
C ALA A 78 -2.75 -30.26 -1.36
N ASP A 79 -3.28 -30.07 -0.15
CA ASP A 79 -4.53 -30.68 0.31
C ASP A 79 -5.41 -29.57 0.91
N PRO A 80 -6.47 -29.13 0.21
CA PRO A 80 -7.39 -28.09 0.68
C PRO A 80 -8.11 -28.44 1.98
N ASN A 81 -8.20 -29.74 2.31
CA ASN A 81 -8.83 -30.23 3.53
C ASN A 81 -7.81 -30.42 4.67
N ARG A 82 -6.52 -30.22 4.40
CA ARG A 82 -5.49 -30.30 5.43
C ARG A 82 -5.78 -29.22 6.48
N PRO A 83 -5.94 -29.60 7.76
CA PRO A 83 -6.15 -28.62 8.80
C PRO A 83 -4.92 -27.68 8.86
N PRO A 84 -5.13 -26.38 9.12
CA PRO A 84 -4.03 -25.46 9.31
C PRO A 84 -3.12 -25.97 10.44
N PRO A 85 -1.81 -25.67 10.40
CA PRO A 85 -0.93 -26.04 11.51
C PRO A 85 -1.51 -25.48 12.81
N GLN A 86 -1.64 -26.34 13.82
CA GLN A 86 -1.97 -25.88 15.16
C GLN A 86 -0.79 -25.06 15.67
N LEU A 87 -0.97 -23.75 15.68
CA LEU A 87 -0.05 -22.85 16.34
C LEU A 87 -0.25 -23.00 17.85
N ALA A 88 0.85 -23.05 18.60
CA ALA A 88 0.75 -23.01 20.04
C ALA A 88 0.14 -21.68 20.46
N GLN A 89 -0.78 -21.71 21.41
CA GLN A 89 -1.33 -20.49 21.99
C GLN A 89 -0.20 -19.78 22.74
N GLU A 90 0.27 -18.66 22.20
CA GLU A 90 1.36 -17.88 22.80
C GLU A 90 0.88 -16.96 23.94
N CYS A 91 -0.44 -16.78 24.07
CA CYS A 91 -1.05 -15.89 25.04
C CYS A 91 -1.85 -16.68 26.09
N ASP A 92 -1.60 -16.45 27.38
CA ASP A 92 -2.35 -17.12 28.46
C ASP A 92 -3.82 -16.69 28.56
N GLN A 93 -4.20 -15.61 27.86
CA GLN A 93 -5.52 -14.98 27.94
C GLN A 93 -6.11 -14.75 26.56
N GLU A 94 -7.41 -15.03 26.43
CA GLU A 94 -8.20 -14.78 25.23
C GLU A 94 -9.34 -13.81 25.55
N ILE A 95 -9.61 -12.87 24.63
CA ILE A 95 -10.78 -12.00 24.72
C ILE A 95 -11.94 -12.71 24.02
N THR A 96 -12.81 -13.35 24.80
CA THR A 96 -13.98 -14.08 24.28
C THR A 96 -15.20 -13.19 24.05
N MET A 97 -15.27 -12.04 24.72
CA MET A 97 -16.37 -11.09 24.59
C MET A 97 -15.86 -9.65 24.65
N VAL A 98 -16.29 -8.85 23.68
CA VAL A 98 -16.05 -7.40 23.69
C VAL A 98 -17.37 -6.70 24.04
N GLU A 99 -17.43 -6.13 25.23
CA GLU A 99 -18.59 -5.36 25.67
C GLU A 99 -18.51 -3.93 25.13
N VAL A 100 -19.41 -3.61 24.20
CA VAL A 100 -19.56 -2.27 23.61
C VAL A 100 -20.72 -1.55 24.30
N THR A 101 -20.43 -0.43 24.96
CA THR A 101 -21.43 0.43 25.59
C THR A 101 -21.40 1.82 24.97
N GLN A 102 -22.54 2.53 25.01
CA GLN A 102 -22.61 3.91 24.51
C GLN A 102 -21.53 4.81 25.13
N GLY A 103 -21.30 4.69 26.44
CA GLY A 103 -20.28 5.49 27.13
C GLY A 103 -18.85 5.20 26.67
N LYS A 104 -18.51 3.93 26.40
CA LYS A 104 -17.20 3.55 25.83
C LYS A 104 -17.02 4.13 24.42
N VAL A 105 -18.04 4.03 23.58
CA VAL A 105 -18.00 4.58 22.21
C VAL A 105 -17.87 6.11 22.25
N GLU A 106 -18.66 6.78 23.08
CA GLU A 106 -18.60 8.24 23.26
C GLU A 106 -17.20 8.69 23.71
N HIS A 107 -16.61 7.99 24.68
CA HIS A 107 -15.25 8.26 25.15
C HIS A 107 -14.22 8.13 24.02
N LEU A 108 -14.28 7.05 23.24
CA LEU A 108 -13.37 6.82 22.12
C LEU A 108 -13.51 7.88 21.03
N LEU A 109 -14.74 8.23 20.65
CA LEU A 109 -15.00 9.26 19.64
C LEU A 109 -14.51 10.65 20.10
N ARG A 110 -14.65 10.99 21.40
CA ARG A 110 -14.12 12.25 21.96
C ARG A 110 -12.60 12.34 21.91
N ALA A 111 -11.91 11.20 22.02
CA ALA A 111 -10.46 11.09 22.05
C ALA A 111 -9.81 11.05 20.65
N VAL A 112 -10.60 11.01 19.57
CA VAL A 112 -10.09 11.03 18.20
C VAL A 112 -9.25 12.29 17.93
N ASP A 113 -8.01 12.11 17.45
CA ASP A 113 -7.15 13.22 17.03
C ASP A 113 -7.65 13.79 15.68
N VAL A 114 -8.26 14.97 15.76
CA VAL A 114 -8.85 15.68 14.63
C VAL A 114 -7.86 16.15 13.57
N ARG A 115 -6.55 16.07 13.84
CA ARG A 115 -5.49 16.49 12.91
C ARG A 115 -5.05 15.37 11.96
N LYS A 116 -5.53 14.15 12.16
CA LYS A 116 -5.21 13.03 11.27
C LYS A 116 -5.93 13.17 9.92
N ALA A 117 -5.35 12.59 8.88
CA ALA A 117 -5.97 12.54 7.56
C ALA A 117 -7.19 11.60 7.57
N SER A 118 -8.16 11.86 6.70
CA SER A 118 -9.27 10.95 6.45
C SER A 118 -8.76 9.62 5.86
N GLY A 119 -9.46 8.54 6.20
CA GLY A 119 -9.21 7.23 5.62
C GLY A 119 -9.71 7.13 4.17
N PRO A 120 -9.60 5.93 3.56
CA PRO A 120 -10.13 5.66 2.23
C PRO A 120 -11.67 5.74 2.14
N ASP A 121 -12.36 5.84 3.28
CA ASP A 121 -13.81 6.08 3.39
C ASP A 121 -14.18 7.57 3.33
N ASP A 122 -13.20 8.47 3.29
CA ASP A 122 -13.35 9.93 3.29
C ASP A 122 -14.12 10.50 4.51
N VAL A 123 -14.20 9.74 5.60
CA VAL A 123 -14.81 10.21 6.84
C VAL A 123 -13.75 10.93 7.67
N SER A 124 -13.92 12.26 7.83
CA SER A 124 -12.94 13.04 8.57
C SER A 124 -12.97 12.75 10.08
N PRO A 125 -11.81 12.77 10.76
CA PRO A 125 -11.74 12.67 12.22
C PRO A 125 -12.55 13.73 12.97
N GLN A 126 -12.77 14.90 12.36
CA GLN A 126 -13.62 15.96 12.91
C GLN A 126 -15.09 15.54 12.99
N VAL A 127 -15.60 14.90 11.93
CA VAL A 127 -16.98 14.39 11.89
C VAL A 127 -17.17 13.32 12.97
N LEU A 128 -16.24 12.36 13.07
CA LEU A 128 -16.30 11.31 14.10
C LEU A 128 -16.34 11.89 15.52
N ARG A 129 -15.52 12.91 15.79
CA ARG A 129 -15.52 13.57 17.09
C ARG A 129 -16.82 14.33 17.34
N HIS A 130 -17.42 14.93 16.32
CA HIS A 130 -18.73 15.59 16.45
C HIS A 130 -19.85 14.60 16.81
N CYS A 131 -19.81 13.39 16.25
CA CYS A 131 -20.75 12.31 16.60
C CYS A 131 -20.68 11.84 18.06
N SER A 132 -19.67 12.28 18.82
CA SER A 132 -19.56 12.01 20.26
C SER A 132 -20.42 12.93 21.15
N ILE A 133 -21.05 13.95 20.57
CA ILE A 133 -21.90 14.88 21.30
C ILE A 133 -23.27 14.21 21.47
N ARG A 134 -23.69 14.04 22.73
CA ARG A 134 -25.06 13.65 23.05
C ARG A 134 -26.03 14.75 22.58
N VAL A 135 -26.97 14.39 21.71
CA VAL A 135 -28.17 15.19 21.37
C VAL A 135 -29.27 14.86 22.37
#